data_AF-W5SWZ8-F1
#
_entry.id   AF-W5SWZ8-F1
#
_cell.length_a   1.000
_cell.length_b   1.000
_cell.length_c   1.000
_cell.angle_alpha   90.00
_cell.angle_beta   90.00
_cell.angle_gamma   90.00
#
_symmetry.space_group_name_H-M   'P 1'
#
loop_
_entity.id
_entity.type
_entity.pdbx_description
1 polymer ?
#
loop_
_entity_poly.entity_id
_entity_poly.type
_entity_poly.pdbx_seq_one_letter_code
_entity_poly.pdbx_strand_id
1 'polypeptide(L)'
;MQLQNKSLLANFKLKFKKNTKIHLLKMLKSSENLIKKDYSKKHEKVNNNHMSLKEKQEKLLSILENVKINLKKEGYNEIILDTKIKLEYEKYKNKPHFILEHNKYEDLNKIVNHFKKTVNKTDTSLIKDNIFSILLEQLRPKVEINTLIPILKQYLKQQKKLGYSKIFNNQYYYNILELIKKQKIYLNHKELKQTTI
;
A
#
# COMPACT_ATOMS: atom_id res chain seq x y z
N MET A 1 7.81 -1.93 -45.75
CA MET A 1 9.09 -1.38 -46.26
C MET A 1 9.64 -2.12 -47.50
N GLN A 2 8.77 -2.69 -48.37
CA GLN A 2 9.20 -3.35 -49.62
C GLN A 2 9.14 -2.43 -50.85
N LEU A 3 8.46 -1.27 -50.76
CA LEU A 3 8.30 -0.35 -51.89
C LEU A 3 9.47 0.62 -52.14
N GLN A 4 10.35 0.88 -51.16
CA GLN A 4 11.43 1.89 -51.33
C GLN A 4 12.67 1.37 -52.06
N ASN A 5 12.89 0.06 -52.13
CA ASN A 5 14.07 -0.48 -52.83
C ASN A 5 13.92 -0.50 -54.35
N LYS A 6 12.68 -0.56 -54.86
CA LYS A 6 12.41 -0.55 -56.30
C LYS A 6 12.59 0.86 -56.91
N SER A 7 12.36 1.92 -56.12
CA SER A 7 12.51 3.32 -56.58
C SER A 7 13.96 3.81 -56.60
N LEU A 8 14.85 3.32 -55.72
CA LEU A 8 16.27 3.70 -55.75
C LEU A 8 17.01 3.23 -57.01
N LEU A 9 16.65 2.05 -57.54
CA LEU A 9 17.20 1.52 -58.80
C LEU A 9 16.73 2.29 -60.03
N ALA A 10 15.55 2.90 -59.97
CA ALA A 10 15.03 3.73 -61.06
C ALA A 10 15.76 5.09 -61.14
N ASN A 11 16.20 5.63 -59.99
CA ASN A 11 16.85 6.95 -59.92
C ASN A 11 18.33 6.91 -60.33
N PHE A 12 19.01 5.78 -60.17
CA PHE A 12 20.34 5.58 -60.72
C PHE A 12 20.23 4.93 -62.11
N LYS A 13 20.11 5.74 -63.18
CA LYS A 13 20.28 5.31 -64.58
C LYS A 13 21.73 4.88 -64.88
N LEU A 14 22.28 3.95 -64.11
CA LEU A 14 23.63 3.43 -64.29
C LEU A 14 23.59 2.27 -65.29
N LYS A 15 24.26 2.45 -66.44
CA LYS A 15 24.42 1.47 -67.53
C LYS A 15 25.41 0.36 -67.13
N PHE A 16 25.16 -0.35 -66.04
CA PHE A 16 25.98 -1.49 -65.64
C PHE A 16 25.51 -2.81 -66.25
N LYS A 17 26.47 -3.70 -66.56
CA LYS A 17 26.20 -5.09 -66.93
C LYS A 17 25.40 -5.79 -65.82
N LYS A 18 24.54 -6.75 -66.19
CA LYS A 18 23.61 -7.45 -65.29
C LYS A 18 24.30 -8.01 -64.04
N ASN A 19 25.46 -8.66 -64.20
CA ASN A 19 26.21 -9.25 -63.08
C ASN A 19 26.72 -8.20 -62.09
N THR A 20 27.17 -7.04 -62.58
CA THR A 20 27.61 -5.92 -61.74
C THR A 20 26.46 -5.36 -60.91
N LYS A 21 25.26 -5.22 -61.50
CA LYS A 21 24.05 -4.79 -60.78
C LYS A 21 23.69 -5.75 -59.65
N ILE A 22 23.73 -7.05 -59.92
CA ILE A 22 23.45 -8.09 -58.91
C ILE A 22 24.44 -8.02 -57.75
N HIS A 23 25.73 -7.80 -58.04
CA HIS A 23 26.75 -7.69 -57.01
C HIS A 23 26.54 -6.45 -56.12
N LEU A 24 26.23 -5.29 -56.71
CA LEU A 24 25.91 -4.06 -55.98
C LEU A 24 24.67 -4.21 -55.09
N LEU A 25 23.63 -4.87 -55.60
CA LEU A 25 22.41 -5.17 -54.82
C LEU A 25 22.72 -6.06 -53.60
N LYS A 26 23.57 -7.07 -53.76
CA LYS A 26 24.01 -7.92 -52.63
C LYS A 26 24.79 -7.12 -51.60
N MET A 27 25.71 -6.26 -52.04
CA MET A 27 26.50 -5.40 -51.14
C MET A 27 25.61 -4.43 -50.35
N LEU A 28 24.66 -3.77 -51.02
CA LEU A 28 23.67 -2.89 -50.38
C LEU A 28 22.79 -3.64 -49.39
N LYS A 29 22.37 -4.86 -49.72
CA LYS A 29 21.55 -5.65 -48.80
C LYS A 29 22.33 -6.09 -47.57
N SER A 30 23.60 -6.46 -47.74
CA SER A 30 24.49 -6.80 -46.65
C SER A 30 24.75 -5.61 -45.74
N SER A 31 25.01 -4.41 -46.29
CA SER A 31 25.21 -3.21 -45.48
C SER A 31 23.93 -2.78 -44.76
N GLU A 32 22.76 -2.86 -45.40
CA GLU A 32 21.46 -2.61 -44.76
C GLU A 32 21.25 -3.56 -43.56
N ASN A 33 21.59 -4.84 -43.71
CA ASN A 33 21.48 -5.83 -42.65
C ASN A 33 22.46 -5.58 -41.50
N LEU A 34 23.68 -5.12 -41.78
CA LEU A 34 24.66 -4.75 -40.75
C LEU A 34 24.17 -3.54 -39.96
N ILE A 35 23.71 -2.50 -40.65
CA ILE A 35 23.13 -1.31 -40.02
C ILE A 35 21.94 -1.71 -39.14
N LYS A 36 21.00 -2.52 -39.65
CA LYS A 36 19.85 -3.00 -38.85
C LYS A 36 20.27 -3.75 -37.58
N LYS A 37 21.30 -4.60 -37.65
CA LYS A 37 21.85 -5.32 -36.49
C LYS A 37 22.50 -4.38 -35.48
N ASP A 38 23.20 -3.35 -35.93
CA ASP A 38 23.84 -2.38 -35.04
C ASP A 38 22.83 -1.47 -34.35
N TYR A 39 21.79 -1.04 -35.08
CA TYR A 39 20.66 -0.31 -34.51
C TYR A 39 19.88 -1.15 -33.49
N SER A 40 19.59 -2.43 -33.79
CA SER A 40 18.90 -3.31 -32.83
C SER A 40 19.72 -3.51 -31.55
N LYS A 41 21.03 -3.78 -31.68
CA LYS A 41 21.94 -3.94 -30.52
C LYS A 41 22.08 -2.66 -29.68
N LYS A 42 22.06 -1.48 -30.30
CA LYS A 42 22.08 -0.19 -29.57
C LYS A 42 20.76 0.03 -28.81
N HIS A 43 19.61 -0.25 -29.42
CA HIS A 43 18.32 -0.11 -28.75
C HIS A 43 18.08 -1.13 -27.63
N GLU A 44 18.59 -2.37 -27.77
CA GLU A 44 18.58 -3.36 -26.67
C GLU A 44 19.43 -2.90 -25.47
N LYS A 45 20.59 -2.28 -25.70
CA LYS A 45 21.45 -1.78 -24.62
C LYS A 45 20.87 -0.57 -23.88
N VAL A 46 20.08 0.27 -24.55
CA VAL A 46 19.48 1.48 -23.94
C VAL A 46 18.19 1.16 -23.19
N ASN A 47 17.45 0.10 -23.57
CA ASN A 47 16.21 -0.31 -22.89
C ASN A 47 16.41 -1.32 -21.75
N ASN A 48 17.59 -1.92 -21.63
CA ASN A 48 17.91 -2.87 -20.57
C ASN A 48 18.47 -2.18 -19.33
N ASN A 49 17.67 -1.33 -18.68
CA ASN A 49 17.84 -1.07 -17.23
C ASN A 49 17.43 -2.35 -16.48
N HIS A 50 18.20 -3.42 -16.63
CA HIS A 50 18.00 -4.64 -15.87
C HIS A 50 18.39 -4.37 -14.43
N MET A 51 17.39 -4.05 -13.61
CA MET A 51 17.56 -4.05 -12.16
C MET A 51 18.21 -5.36 -11.71
N SER A 52 19.23 -5.22 -10.88
CA SER A 52 19.83 -6.29 -10.12
C SER A 52 18.77 -6.99 -9.26
N LEU A 53 19.06 -8.23 -8.85
CA LEU A 53 18.17 -8.97 -7.96
C LEU A 53 17.92 -8.19 -6.66
N LYS A 54 18.94 -7.51 -6.13
CA LYS A 54 18.83 -6.70 -4.91
C LYS A 54 17.85 -5.54 -5.08
N GLU A 55 17.95 -4.79 -6.17
CA GLU A 55 17.00 -3.70 -6.46
C GLU A 55 15.57 -4.23 -6.65
N LYS A 56 15.42 -5.42 -7.25
CA LYS A 56 14.10 -6.07 -7.36
C LYS A 56 13.54 -6.50 -6.01
N GLN A 57 14.38 -6.97 -5.09
CA GLN A 57 13.97 -7.31 -3.72
C GLN A 57 13.54 -6.08 -2.93
N GLU A 58 14.28 -4.97 -3.05
CA GLU A 58 13.92 -3.70 -2.42
C GLU A 58 12.57 -3.17 -2.95
N LYS A 59 12.33 -3.24 -4.26
CA LYS A 59 11.03 -2.89 -4.84
C LYS A 59 9.90 -3.83 -4.39
N LEU A 60 10.17 -5.14 -4.30
CA LEU A 60 9.20 -6.10 -3.78
C LEU A 60 8.78 -5.73 -2.35
N LEU A 61 9.75 -5.43 -1.47
CA LEU A 61 9.47 -4.97 -0.10
C LEU A 61 8.61 -3.71 -0.09
N SER A 62 8.96 -2.72 -0.92
CA SER A 62 8.21 -1.47 -1.02
C SER A 62 6.75 -1.70 -1.43
N ILE A 63 6.50 -2.58 -2.40
CA ILE A 63 5.14 -2.93 -2.85
C ILE A 63 4.36 -3.62 -1.72
N LEU A 64 4.97 -4.60 -1.05
CA LEU A 64 4.33 -5.33 0.04
C LEU A 64 4.00 -4.40 1.23
N GLU A 65 4.91 -3.49 1.60
CA GLU A 65 4.64 -2.48 2.64
C GLU A 65 3.50 -1.53 2.24
N ASN A 66 3.42 -1.12 0.97
CA ASN A 66 2.30 -0.32 0.48
C ASN A 66 0.96 -1.08 0.60
N VAL A 67 0.94 -2.37 0.27
CA VAL A 67 -0.23 -3.23 0.46
C VAL A 67 -0.65 -3.28 1.93
N LYS A 68 0.31 -3.48 2.85
CA LYS A 68 0.06 -3.47 4.30
C LYS A 68 -0.55 -2.16 4.76
N ILE A 69 0.01 -1.02 4.36
CA ILE A 69 -0.50 0.31 4.71
C ILE A 69 -1.95 0.49 4.23
N ASN A 70 -2.25 0.07 3.00
CA ASN A 70 -3.59 0.18 2.45
C ASN A 70 -4.60 -0.71 3.20
N LEU A 71 -4.25 -1.96 3.49
CA LEU A 71 -5.12 -2.86 4.26
C LEU A 71 -5.30 -2.38 5.71
N LYS A 72 -4.26 -1.83 6.34
CA LYS A 72 -4.39 -1.21 7.66
C LYS A 72 -5.39 -0.04 7.65
N LYS A 73 -5.38 0.80 6.61
CA LYS A 73 -6.37 1.87 6.43
C LYS A 73 -7.79 1.33 6.21
N GLU A 74 -7.93 0.18 5.54
CA GLU A 74 -9.20 -0.53 5.40
C GLU A 74 -9.68 -1.23 6.70
N GLY A 75 -8.90 -1.15 7.79
CA GLY A 75 -9.27 -1.67 9.11
C GLY A 75 -8.86 -3.12 9.38
N TYR A 76 -7.97 -3.71 8.57
CA TYR A 76 -7.45 -5.06 8.80
C TYR A 76 -6.42 -5.10 9.94
N ASN A 77 -6.37 -6.23 10.65
CA ASN A 77 -5.47 -6.42 11.80
C ASN A 77 -3.98 -6.33 11.41
N GLU A 78 -3.28 -5.35 11.96
CA GLU A 78 -1.86 -5.06 11.68
C GLU A 78 -0.91 -6.22 12.04
N ILE A 79 -1.11 -6.88 13.18
CA ILE A 79 -0.23 -7.95 13.66
C ILE A 79 -0.30 -9.15 12.70
N ILE A 80 -1.51 -9.53 12.28
CA ILE A 80 -1.70 -10.64 11.35
C ILE A 80 -1.15 -10.29 9.96
N LEU A 81 -1.32 -9.03 9.51
CA LEU A 81 -0.75 -8.56 8.24
C LEU A 81 0.78 -8.64 8.24
N ASP A 82 1.44 -8.23 9.33
CA ASP A 82 2.90 -8.27 9.45
C ASP A 82 3.46 -9.68 9.25
N THR A 83 2.84 -10.67 9.88
CA THR A 83 3.26 -12.07 9.73
C THR A 83 3.08 -12.54 8.29
N LYS A 84 1.95 -12.23 7.65
CA LYS A 84 1.68 -12.68 6.28
C LYS A 84 2.54 -12.00 5.23
N ILE A 85 2.82 -10.70 5.38
CA ILE A 85 3.72 -9.96 4.50
C ILE A 85 5.11 -10.58 4.49
N LYS A 86 5.64 -10.94 5.67
CA LYS A 86 6.95 -11.61 5.79
C LYS A 86 6.97 -12.94 5.03
N LEU A 87 5.90 -13.74 5.15
CA LEU A 87 5.78 -15.02 4.44
C LEU A 87 5.76 -14.84 2.91
N GLU A 88 5.00 -13.86 2.41
CA GLU A 88 4.95 -13.58 0.97
C GLU A 88 6.28 -13.02 0.45
N TYR A 89 6.97 -12.18 1.23
CA TYR A 89 8.31 -11.73 0.87
C TYR A 89 9.28 -12.90 0.71
N GLU A 90 9.34 -13.81 1.69
CA GLU A 90 10.22 -14.98 1.63
C GLU A 90 9.93 -15.89 0.42
N LYS A 91 8.65 -16.02 0.05
CA LYS A 91 8.22 -16.77 -1.13
C LYS A 91 8.70 -16.16 -2.45
N TYR A 92 8.63 -14.83 -2.58
CA TYR A 92 8.94 -14.14 -3.83
C TYR A 92 10.33 -13.47 -3.89
N LYS A 93 11.12 -13.45 -2.82
CA LYS A 93 12.44 -12.77 -2.77
C LYS A 93 13.41 -13.20 -3.88
N ASN A 94 13.33 -14.46 -4.31
CA ASN A 94 14.17 -15.01 -5.37
C ASN A 94 13.51 -14.94 -6.76
N LYS A 95 12.21 -14.63 -6.82
CA LYS A 95 11.41 -14.50 -8.05
C LYS A 95 10.49 -13.27 -7.99
N PRO A 96 11.03 -12.05 -7.79
CA PRO A 96 10.21 -10.86 -7.58
C PRO A 96 9.43 -10.41 -8.83
N HIS A 97 9.81 -10.89 -10.02
CA HIS A 97 9.14 -10.54 -11.29
C HIS A 97 7.65 -10.92 -11.32
N PHE A 98 7.23 -11.95 -10.58
CA PHE A 98 5.81 -12.30 -10.44
C PHE A 98 4.98 -11.19 -9.78
N ILE A 99 5.61 -10.32 -9.00
CA ILE A 99 4.95 -9.21 -8.31
C ILE A 99 5.22 -7.88 -9.02
N LEU A 100 6.45 -7.68 -9.52
CA LEU A 100 6.85 -6.44 -10.17
C LEU A 100 6.18 -6.25 -11.54
N GLU A 101 6.04 -7.33 -12.33
CA GLU A 101 5.43 -7.30 -13.65
C GLU A 101 3.91 -7.53 -13.55
N HIS A 102 3.22 -6.66 -12.81
CA HIS A 102 1.79 -6.78 -12.51
C HIS A 102 0.87 -6.74 -13.75
N ASN A 103 1.40 -6.32 -14.91
CA ASN A 103 0.70 -6.37 -16.19
C ASN A 103 0.72 -7.78 -16.83
N LYS A 104 1.67 -8.63 -16.41
CA LYS A 104 1.88 -9.98 -16.92
C LYS A 104 1.43 -11.05 -15.93
N TYR A 105 1.55 -10.76 -14.63
CA TYR A 105 1.22 -11.68 -13.55
C TYR A 105 0.20 -11.07 -12.58
N GLU A 106 -0.73 -11.88 -12.11
CA GLU A 106 -1.79 -11.47 -11.17
C GLU A 106 -1.43 -11.75 -9.70
N ASP A 107 -0.22 -12.23 -9.43
CA ASP A 107 0.18 -12.74 -8.11
C ASP A 107 0.01 -11.69 -7.01
N LEU A 108 0.31 -10.42 -7.28
CA LEU A 108 0.05 -9.34 -6.32
C LEU A 108 -1.43 -9.25 -5.95
N ASN A 109 -2.33 -9.31 -6.93
CA ASN A 109 -3.78 -9.27 -6.71
C ASN A 109 -4.24 -10.51 -5.93
N LYS A 110 -3.68 -11.69 -6.24
CA LYS A 110 -3.97 -12.93 -5.50
C LYS A 110 -3.56 -12.82 -4.03
N ILE A 111 -2.39 -12.24 -3.74
CA ILE A 111 -1.93 -11.97 -2.37
C ILE A 111 -2.89 -11.04 -1.64
N VAL A 112 -3.24 -9.89 -2.26
CA VAL A 112 -4.16 -8.92 -1.65
C VAL A 112 -5.52 -9.57 -1.36
N ASN A 113 -6.07 -10.33 -2.30
CA ASN A 113 -7.34 -11.04 -2.12
C ASN A 113 -7.24 -12.11 -1.03
N HIS A 114 -6.14 -12.84 -0.96
CA HIS A 114 -5.90 -13.81 0.11
C HIS A 114 -5.87 -13.13 1.48
N PHE A 115 -5.19 -11.99 1.62
CA PHE A 115 -5.16 -11.24 2.87
C PHE A 115 -6.56 -10.77 3.28
N LYS A 116 -7.34 -10.21 2.35
CA LYS A 116 -8.71 -9.77 2.64
C LYS A 116 -9.62 -10.90 3.12
N LYS A 117 -9.43 -12.13 2.62
CA LYS A 117 -10.20 -13.32 3.02
C LYS A 117 -9.80 -13.89 4.38
N THR A 118 -8.52 -13.78 4.73
CA THR A 118 -7.94 -14.54 5.85
C THR A 118 -7.51 -13.67 7.02
N VAL A 119 -7.51 -12.35 6.86
CA VAL A 119 -7.28 -11.39 7.95
C VAL A 119 -8.61 -10.77 8.31
N ASN A 120 -8.99 -10.91 9.58
CA ASN A 120 -10.21 -10.27 10.06
C ASN A 120 -10.00 -8.76 10.13
N LYS A 121 -11.02 -8.00 9.74
CA LYS A 121 -11.09 -6.58 10.08
C LYS A 121 -11.18 -6.47 11.59
N THR A 122 -10.35 -5.62 12.18
CA THR A 122 -10.55 -5.24 13.58
C THR A 122 -11.82 -4.41 13.65
N ASP A 123 -12.90 -5.02 14.13
CA ASP A 123 -14.12 -4.30 14.48
C ASP A 123 -13.81 -3.34 15.63
N THR A 124 -13.52 -2.10 15.26
CA THR A 124 -13.34 -1.00 16.21
C THR A 124 -14.60 -0.76 17.04
N SER A 125 -15.78 -1.15 16.54
CA SER A 125 -17.03 -1.21 17.29
C SER A 125 -16.93 -2.20 18.45
N LEU A 126 -16.59 -3.47 18.20
CA LEU A 126 -16.47 -4.50 19.24
C LEU A 126 -15.46 -4.11 20.32
N ILE A 127 -14.30 -3.57 19.92
CA ILE A 127 -13.29 -3.09 20.89
C ILE A 127 -13.87 -1.94 21.72
N LYS A 128 -14.56 -0.99 21.10
CA LYS A 128 -15.15 0.15 21.80
C LYS A 128 -16.28 -0.27 22.75
N ASP A 129 -17.12 -1.21 22.33
CA ASP A 129 -18.23 -1.72 23.12
C ASP A 129 -17.72 -2.54 24.31
N ASN A 130 -16.70 -3.37 24.11
CA ASN A 130 -16.04 -4.09 25.21
C ASN A 130 -15.38 -3.13 26.20
N ILE A 131 -14.65 -2.12 25.70
CA ILE A 131 -14.05 -1.08 26.56
C ILE A 131 -15.13 -0.32 27.32
N PHE A 132 -16.25 0.03 26.67
CA PHE A 132 -17.38 0.69 27.30
C PHE A 132 -17.94 -0.16 28.44
N SER A 133 -18.21 -1.44 28.20
CA SER A 133 -18.75 -2.36 29.21
C SER A 133 -17.82 -2.50 30.42
N ILE A 134 -16.52 -2.68 30.20
CA ILE A 134 -15.52 -2.78 31.27
C ILE A 134 -15.48 -1.49 32.10
N LEU A 135 -15.40 -0.33 31.44
CA LEU A 135 -15.32 0.97 32.14
C LEU A 135 -16.62 1.29 32.90
N LEU A 136 -17.78 0.95 32.33
CA LEU A 136 -19.07 1.10 32.98
C LEU A 136 -19.13 0.28 34.27
N GLU A 137 -18.70 -0.99 34.21
CA GLU A 137 -18.67 -1.86 35.38
C GLU A 137 -17.71 -1.37 36.48
N GLN A 138 -16.54 -0.87 36.09
CA GLN A 138 -15.55 -0.31 37.02
C GLN A 138 -16.03 0.98 37.71
N LEU A 139 -16.77 1.84 37.00
CA LEU A 139 -17.11 3.19 37.46
C LEU A 139 -18.53 3.33 38.02
N ARG A 140 -19.47 2.45 37.65
CA ARG A 140 -20.86 2.47 38.16
C ARG A 140 -20.97 2.46 39.69
N PRO A 141 -20.05 1.86 40.49
CA PRO A 141 -20.15 1.93 41.95
C PRO A 141 -19.81 3.32 42.51
N LYS A 142 -19.18 4.19 41.73
CA LYS A 142 -18.66 5.49 42.18
C LYS A 142 -19.38 6.70 41.59
N VAL A 143 -20.14 6.48 40.52
CA VAL A 143 -20.74 7.53 39.71
C VAL A 143 -22.12 7.08 39.29
N GLU A 144 -23.12 7.96 39.45
CA GLU A 144 -24.48 7.67 39.03
C GLU A 144 -24.54 7.35 37.53
N ILE A 145 -25.28 6.29 37.18
CA ILE A 145 -25.28 5.72 35.83
C ILE A 145 -25.74 6.72 34.77
N ASN A 146 -26.70 7.60 35.13
CA ASN A 146 -27.25 8.64 34.26
C ASN A 146 -26.19 9.68 33.88
N THR A 147 -25.25 9.98 34.79
CA THR A 147 -24.12 10.87 34.54
C THR A 147 -22.97 10.13 33.84
N LEU A 148 -22.73 8.88 34.22
CA LEU A 148 -21.60 8.10 33.75
C LEU A 148 -21.70 7.72 32.26
N ILE A 149 -22.87 7.25 31.80
CA ILE A 149 -23.06 6.78 30.42
C ILE A 149 -22.74 7.88 29.38
N PRO A 150 -23.26 9.13 29.49
CA PRO A 150 -22.93 10.21 28.57
C PRO A 150 -21.43 10.51 28.53
N ILE A 151 -20.78 10.57 29.69
CA ILE A 151 -19.35 10.88 29.81
C ILE A 151 -18.51 9.79 29.14
N LEU A 152 -18.82 8.51 29.39
CA LEU A 152 -18.14 7.38 28.75
C LEU A 152 -18.28 7.42 27.22
N LYS A 153 -19.51 7.63 26.72
CA LYS A 153 -19.77 7.72 25.27
C LYS A 153 -18.98 8.86 24.63
N GLN A 154 -18.98 10.03 25.25
CA GLN A 154 -18.24 11.19 24.76
C GLN A 154 -16.72 10.94 24.79
N TYR A 155 -16.21 10.44 25.91
CA TYR A 155 -14.79 10.15 26.10
C TYR A 155 -14.26 9.17 25.06
N LEU A 156 -14.96 8.05 24.84
CA LEU A 156 -14.56 7.02 23.87
C LEU A 156 -14.68 7.53 22.43
N LYS A 157 -15.64 8.40 22.11
CA LYS A 157 -15.77 9.02 20.78
C LYS A 157 -14.58 9.94 20.45
N GLN A 158 -13.99 10.58 21.46
CA GLN A 158 -12.84 11.48 21.29
C GLN A 158 -11.49 10.75 21.18
N GLN A 159 -11.43 9.44 21.44
CA GLN A 159 -10.18 8.69 21.38
C GLN A 159 -9.77 8.40 19.94
N LYS A 160 -8.57 8.88 19.54
CA LYS A 160 -7.97 8.54 18.23
C LYS A 160 -7.65 7.05 18.09
N LYS A 161 -7.26 6.38 19.18
CA LYS A 161 -6.95 4.94 19.22
C LYS A 161 -7.40 4.36 20.56
N LEU A 162 -8.27 3.35 20.46
CA LEU A 162 -8.71 2.54 21.58
C LEU A 162 -7.87 1.25 21.67
N GLY A 163 -7.60 0.79 22.89
CA GLY A 163 -6.86 -0.45 23.09
C GLY A 163 -6.88 -0.91 24.54
N TYR A 164 -6.87 -2.24 24.72
CA TYR A 164 -6.95 -2.88 26.04
C TYR A 164 -5.77 -2.56 26.96
N SER A 165 -4.59 -2.22 26.41
CA SER A 165 -3.43 -1.82 27.23
C SER A 165 -3.75 -0.64 28.17
N LYS A 166 -4.60 0.28 27.71
CA LYS A 166 -5.05 1.45 28.48
C LYS A 166 -6.14 1.14 29.52
N ILE A 167 -6.79 -0.04 29.41
CA ILE A 167 -7.65 -0.59 30.47
C ILE A 167 -6.76 -1.23 31.53
N PHE A 168 -5.84 -2.11 31.13
CA PHE A 168 -5.00 -2.86 32.07
C PHE A 168 -4.11 -1.98 32.95
N ASN A 169 -3.67 -0.83 32.42
CA ASN A 169 -2.91 0.16 33.20
C ASN A 169 -3.81 1.17 33.95
N ASN A 170 -5.13 0.97 33.96
CA ASN A 170 -6.15 1.87 34.55
C ASN A 170 -6.13 3.32 34.03
N GLN A 171 -5.46 3.60 32.91
CA GLN A 171 -5.33 4.96 32.39
C GLN A 171 -6.70 5.55 32.02
N TYR A 172 -7.56 4.77 31.34
CA TYR A 172 -8.91 5.23 31.02
C TYR A 172 -9.72 5.55 32.26
N TYR A 173 -9.65 4.67 33.27
CA TYR A 173 -10.37 4.83 34.53
C TYR A 173 -10.02 6.16 35.23
N TYR A 174 -8.73 6.47 35.39
CA TYR A 174 -8.30 7.71 36.05
C TYR A 174 -8.67 8.96 35.24
N ASN A 175 -8.50 8.93 33.91
CA ASN A 175 -8.87 10.03 33.04
C ASN A 175 -10.37 10.37 33.16
N ILE A 176 -11.23 9.36 33.21
CA ILE A 176 -12.68 9.56 33.33
C ILE A 176 -13.04 10.12 34.70
N LEU A 177 -12.42 9.64 35.78
CA LEU A 177 -12.62 10.22 37.11
C LEU A 177 -12.20 11.69 37.17
N GLU A 178 -11.11 12.06 36.50
CA GLU A 178 -10.66 13.45 36.44
C GLU A 178 -11.66 14.33 35.69
N LEU A 179 -12.22 13.85 34.58
CA LEU A 179 -13.27 14.54 33.83
C LEU A 179 -14.52 14.77 34.69
N ILE A 180 -14.95 13.76 35.45
CA ILE A 180 -16.10 13.86 36.35
C ILE A 180 -15.83 14.88 37.45
N LYS A 181 -14.64 14.87 38.06
CA LYS A 181 -14.25 15.85 39.08
C LYS A 181 -14.29 17.28 38.52
N LYS A 182 -13.72 17.49 37.34
CA LYS A 182 -13.71 18.80 36.65
C LYS A 182 -15.13 19.31 36.36
N GLN A 183 -16.02 18.44 35.89
CA GLN A 183 -17.42 18.81 35.67
C GLN A 183 -18.16 19.19 36.95
N LYS A 184 -17.96 18.45 38.05
CA LYS A 184 -18.55 18.80 39.35
C LYS A 184 -18.07 20.16 39.86
N ILE A 185 -16.78 20.44 39.77
CA ILE A 185 -16.21 21.73 40.18
C ILE A 185 -16.81 22.87 39.33
N TYR A 186 -16.94 22.67 38.02
CA TYR A 186 -17.54 23.66 37.13
C TYR A 186 -19.01 23.96 37.46
N LEU A 187 -19.80 22.93 37.75
CA LEU A 187 -21.22 23.08 38.12
C LEU A 187 -21.37 23.83 39.45
N ASN A 188 -20.59 23.47 40.47
CA ASN A 188 -20.62 24.15 41.78
C ASN A 188 -20.25 25.64 41.63
N HIS A 189 -19.26 25.98 40.81
CA HIS A 189 -18.91 27.39 40.55
C HIS A 189 -20.00 28.16 39.80
N LYS A 190 -20.76 27.49 38.93
CA LYS A 190 -21.85 28.11 38.18
C LYS A 190 -23.06 28.39 39.07
N GLU A 191 -23.40 27.46 39.96
CA GLU A 191 -24.48 27.63 40.93
C GLU A 191 -24.18 28.78 41.90
N LEU A 192 -22.96 28.84 42.46
CA LEU A 192 -22.54 29.94 43.35
C LEU A 192 -22.67 31.33 42.71
N LYS A 193 -22.42 31.45 41.40
CA LYS A 193 -22.58 32.72 40.67
C LYS A 193 -24.05 33.10 40.44
N GLN A 194 -24.97 32.16 40.50
CA GLN A 194 -26.41 32.40 40.30
C GLN A 194 -27.12 32.75 41.61
N THR A 195 -26.63 32.29 42.77
CA THR A 195 -27.18 32.61 44.10
C THR A 195 -26.69 33.93 44.69
N THR A 196 -25.73 34.60 44.06
CA THR A 196 -25.16 35.89 44.54
C THR A 196 -25.80 37.11 43.83
N ILE A 197 -27.02 36.98 43.33
CA ILE A 197 -27.78 38.07 42.66
C ILE A 197 -29.03 38.38 43.49
#